data_AF-A0A1F9EAN5-F1
#
_entry.id   AF-A0A1F9EAN5-F1
#
_cell.length_a   1.000
_cell.length_b   1.000
_cell.length_c   1.000
_cell.angle_alpha   90.00
_cell.angle_beta   90.00
_cell.angle_gamma   90.00
#
_symmetry.space_group_name_H-M   'P 1'
#
loop_
_entity.id
_entity.type
_entity.pdbx_description
1 polymer ?
#
loop_
_entity_poly.entity_id
_entity_poly.type
_entity_poly.pdbx_seq_one_letter_code
_entity_poly.pdbx_strand_id
1 'polypeptide(L)'
;MKKCLRLLIMTKHSFTLDISEFNEKIVGEYNAYRGDKCLPADINVARSIIPPGTSTLRDFSYIAPDIPVLVYEKCVGCMDCVVECPDTAILGKVVTPETLTQSLSTLKDPSEKERLQKYYIKTKKYYETYEKKGTTPGLFNITIDPTKCKGCGECVEVCGDKEALIMVKKDETILKEARNNIQFYKKLPETPKEFINERLLSDMMLAERSLLFTGGAGSCMGCGEATAIRMMLAATGFVYGKNSCAIVASTGCNTVYASTYPYNPFLVPWTNSLFENNSADAMGIRMRWNQIGFKDKKLWAIGGDGAMLDIGFQSLSRLLTSGMDIKVLILDTQAYSNTGGQASTGSFLGQDAKMSTIGKAIQGKTERRKEIANIAMMHPDVFVAQTVSSLSNHFYNAIMAANEYPGPAVINVYTSCQPEHGIADDASASQGKLAVYSRAFPLLVYDPRAGTKMKERLSLRGNPAVKEDWYKNPSTGETVDFISFAKTEGRFSKQFDKEGKPSQTLQKSQEDRLSNWHLLQELAGLI
;
A
#
# COMPACT_ATOMS: atom_id res chain seq x y z
N MET A 1 -43.85 17.09 40.30
CA MET A 1 -43.39 15.95 39.49
C MET A 1 -42.24 16.36 38.56
N LYS A 2 -41.06 16.64 39.12
CA LYS A 2 -39.80 16.85 38.39
C LYS A 2 -38.74 16.03 39.11
N LYS A 3 -38.40 14.85 38.62
CA LYS A 3 -37.24 14.04 39.03
C LYS A 3 -36.92 13.01 37.94
N CYS A 4 -35.62 12.75 37.78
CA CYS A 4 -34.98 11.69 36.98
C CYS A 4 -34.84 11.90 35.46
N LEU A 5 -33.84 12.69 35.07
CA LEU A 5 -32.75 12.20 34.21
C LEU A 5 -31.51 13.13 34.35
N ARG A 6 -30.91 13.15 35.54
CA ARG A 6 -29.49 13.53 35.67
C ARG A 6 -28.70 12.27 35.34
N LEU A 7 -28.39 12.06 34.06
CA LEU A 7 -27.29 11.19 33.70
C LEU A 7 -26.02 11.94 34.14
N LEU A 8 -25.37 11.43 35.19
CA LEU A 8 -24.05 11.89 35.62
C LEU A 8 -23.07 11.73 34.45
N ILE A 9 -22.79 12.80 33.72
CA ILE A 9 -21.49 13.00 33.07
C ILE A 9 -20.72 13.96 33.98
N MET A 10 -20.24 13.40 35.10
CA MET A 10 -19.23 14.03 35.93
C MET A 10 -18.01 13.10 35.99
N THR A 11 -17.17 13.18 34.97
CA THR A 11 -15.72 13.12 35.18
C THR A 11 -15.08 14.21 34.31
N LYS A 12 -14.64 15.26 34.99
CA LYS A 12 -13.93 16.42 34.46
C LYS A 12 -12.44 16.07 34.27
N HIS A 13 -12.15 14.96 33.61
CA HIS A 13 -10.82 14.60 33.12
C HIS A 13 -10.96 14.42 31.62
N SER A 14 -10.75 15.49 30.86
CA SER A 14 -10.42 15.31 29.46
C SER A 14 -9.10 14.54 29.44
N PHE A 15 -9.16 13.26 29.09
CA PHE A 15 -7.99 12.40 28.91
C PHE A 15 -7.27 12.86 27.64
N THR A 16 -6.53 13.96 27.74
CA THR A 16 -5.77 14.54 26.64
C THR A 16 -4.35 14.02 26.71
N LEU A 17 -3.99 13.19 25.74
CA LEU A 17 -2.60 12.85 25.47
C LEU A 17 -1.88 14.10 24.96
N ASP A 18 -0.84 14.54 25.66
CA ASP A 18 0.02 15.61 25.18
C ASP A 18 0.94 15.07 24.07
N ILE A 19 0.70 15.51 22.84
CA ILE A 19 1.46 15.07 21.66
C ILE A 19 2.91 15.57 21.72
N SER A 20 3.15 16.77 22.29
CA SER A 20 4.50 17.31 22.43
C SER A 20 5.30 16.50 23.44
N GLU A 21 4.71 16.22 24.61
CA GLU A 21 5.36 15.36 25.62
C GLU A 21 5.61 13.95 25.06
N PHE A 22 4.62 13.37 24.35
CA PHE A 22 4.80 12.06 23.73
C PHE A 22 5.99 12.04 22.76
N ASN A 23 6.06 13.03 21.87
CA ASN A 23 7.09 13.11 20.86
C ASN A 23 8.49 13.40 21.42
N GLU A 24 8.60 14.26 22.42
CA GLU A 24 9.90 14.64 22.98
C GLU A 24 10.41 13.61 23.99
N LYS A 25 9.55 13.22 24.94
CA LYS A 25 9.95 12.40 26.08
C LYS A 25 9.75 10.92 25.82
N ILE A 26 8.54 10.48 25.41
CA ILE A 26 8.27 9.05 25.23
C ILE A 26 9.12 8.50 24.08
N VAL A 27 9.02 9.11 22.89
CA VAL A 27 9.81 8.67 21.73
C VAL A 27 11.31 8.85 21.99
N GLY A 28 11.72 9.93 22.64
CA GLY A 28 13.12 10.18 23.03
C GLY A 28 13.71 9.09 23.92
N GLU A 29 13.02 8.71 25.00
CA GLU A 29 13.52 7.68 25.93
C GLU A 29 13.49 6.27 25.33
N TYR A 30 12.55 5.96 24.43
CA TYR A 30 12.57 4.73 23.65
C TYR A 30 13.79 4.69 22.71
N ASN A 31 14.10 5.80 22.03
CA ASN A 31 15.28 5.89 21.17
C ASN A 31 16.60 5.83 21.95
N ALA A 32 16.60 6.28 23.20
CA ALA A 32 17.75 6.16 24.09
C ALA A 32 17.89 4.78 24.75
N TYR A 33 16.96 3.84 24.48
CA TYR A 33 16.89 2.53 25.15
C TYR A 33 16.77 2.63 26.68
N ARG A 34 16.05 3.65 27.17
CA ARG A 34 15.81 3.88 28.60
C ARG A 34 14.34 3.91 28.98
N GLY A 35 13.45 3.51 28.07
CA GLY A 35 11.99 3.56 28.28
C GLY A 35 11.55 2.83 29.55
N ASP A 36 12.13 1.66 29.85
CA ASP A 36 11.85 0.85 31.04
C ASP A 36 12.26 1.52 32.36
N LYS A 37 13.30 2.37 32.34
CA LYS A 37 13.85 3.03 33.53
C LYS A 37 13.30 4.43 33.75
N CYS A 38 13.02 5.14 32.67
CA CYS A 38 12.76 6.58 32.69
C CYS A 38 11.28 6.93 32.50
N LEU A 39 10.46 6.02 31.96
CA LEU A 39 9.05 6.29 31.72
C LEU A 39 8.18 5.70 32.84
N PRO A 40 7.30 6.50 33.46
CA PRO A 40 6.38 5.98 34.46
C PRO A 40 5.35 5.07 33.81
N ALA A 41 4.82 4.12 34.59
CA ALA A 41 3.57 3.50 34.24
C ALA A 41 2.45 4.56 34.33
N ASP A 42 1.89 4.97 33.20
CA ASP A 42 0.81 5.94 33.12
C ASP A 42 -0.43 5.38 32.41
N ILE A 43 -1.53 6.13 32.49
CA ILE A 43 -2.83 5.71 31.92
C ILE A 43 -2.84 5.65 30.39
N ASN A 44 -1.97 6.42 29.71
CA ASN A 44 -1.89 6.41 28.25
C ASN A 44 -1.16 5.17 27.77
N VAL A 45 -0.04 4.82 28.42
CA VAL A 45 0.70 3.56 28.19
C VAL A 45 -0.19 2.36 28.52
N ALA A 46 -0.92 2.39 29.64
CA ALA A 46 -1.86 1.33 30.04
C ALA A 46 -3.01 1.13 29.04
N ARG A 47 -3.31 2.14 28.22
CA ARG A 47 -4.34 2.09 27.16
C ARG A 47 -3.75 1.91 25.76
N SER A 48 -2.42 1.83 25.64
CA SER A 48 -1.69 1.66 24.39
C SER A 48 -2.05 2.70 23.32
N ILE A 49 -2.26 3.96 23.72
CA ILE A 49 -2.60 5.05 22.79
C ILE A 49 -1.31 5.64 22.21
N ILE A 50 -1.26 5.79 20.88
CA ILE A 50 -0.16 6.43 20.14
C ILE A 50 -0.74 7.59 19.31
N PRO A 51 -0.14 8.79 19.34
CA PRO A 51 -0.55 9.87 18.44
C PRO A 51 -0.43 9.48 16.95
N PRO A 52 -1.20 10.11 16.05
CA PRO A 52 -1.04 9.91 14.61
C PRO A 52 0.34 10.40 14.14
N GLY A 53 0.97 9.65 13.24
CA GLY A 53 2.19 10.08 12.53
C GLY A 53 3.48 10.16 13.35
N THR A 54 3.58 9.53 14.53
CA THR A 54 4.81 9.55 15.36
C THR A 54 6.03 8.91 14.69
N SER A 55 5.81 8.06 13.68
CA SER A 55 6.88 7.51 12.83
C SER A 55 7.64 8.57 12.00
N THR A 56 7.11 9.79 11.89
CA THR A 56 7.87 10.94 11.36
C THR A 56 9.15 11.22 12.15
N LEU A 57 9.22 10.81 13.42
CA LEU A 57 10.38 10.98 14.29
C LEU A 57 11.42 9.85 14.14
N ARG A 58 11.10 8.79 13.40
CA ARG A 58 12.01 7.67 13.18
C ARG A 58 12.97 7.97 12.03
N ASP A 59 14.27 7.74 12.25
CA ASP A 59 15.29 7.92 11.21
C ASP A 59 15.74 6.55 10.67
N PHE A 60 15.74 6.39 9.35
CA PHE A 60 16.25 5.23 8.63
C PHE A 60 17.44 5.57 7.72
N SER A 61 18.02 6.78 7.82
CA SER A 61 19.10 7.16 6.91
C SER A 61 20.32 6.24 7.00
N TYR A 62 20.48 5.52 8.11
CA TYR A 62 21.61 4.63 8.39
C TYR A 62 21.40 3.15 8.03
N ILE A 63 20.20 2.70 7.65
CA ILE A 63 19.94 1.24 7.53
C ILE A 63 20.39 0.64 6.19
N ALA A 64 20.35 1.42 5.11
CA ALA A 64 20.76 0.99 3.78
C ALA A 64 21.99 1.76 3.33
N PRO A 65 22.95 1.13 2.61
CA PRO A 65 24.14 1.81 2.11
C PRO A 65 23.84 2.77 0.97
N ASP A 66 22.76 2.53 0.22
CA ASP A 66 22.44 3.28 -0.99
C ASP A 66 21.15 4.11 -0.87
N ILE A 67 21.06 5.18 -1.67
CA ILE A 67 19.91 6.07 -1.75
C ILE A 67 19.65 6.45 -3.22
N PRO A 68 18.39 6.58 -3.66
CA PRO A 68 18.10 7.07 -5.00
C PRO A 68 18.41 8.56 -5.12
N VAL A 69 19.02 8.95 -6.24
CA VAL A 69 19.20 10.35 -6.66
C VAL A 69 18.59 10.59 -8.03
N LEU A 70 18.07 11.79 -8.25
CA LEU A 70 17.39 12.17 -9.48
C LEU A 70 18.38 12.66 -10.54
N VAL A 71 18.24 12.14 -11.76
CA VAL A 71 18.85 12.66 -12.99
C VAL A 71 17.81 13.57 -13.64
N TYR A 72 17.90 14.86 -13.33
CA TYR A 72 16.90 15.88 -13.61
C TYR A 72 16.50 15.95 -15.09
N GLU A 73 17.45 15.81 -16.01
CA GLU A 73 17.26 15.94 -17.45
C GLU A 73 16.39 14.82 -18.04
N LYS A 74 16.34 13.67 -17.35
CA LYS A 74 15.59 12.49 -17.79
C LYS A 74 14.18 12.42 -17.19
N CYS A 75 13.88 13.22 -16.17
CA CYS A 75 12.61 13.11 -15.45
C CYS A 75 11.44 13.71 -16.24
N VAL A 76 10.43 12.89 -16.51
CA VAL A 76 9.23 13.30 -17.27
C VAL A 76 8.03 13.70 -16.39
N GLY A 77 8.14 13.58 -15.07
CA GLY A 77 7.06 13.89 -14.13
C GLY A 77 5.88 12.90 -14.13
N CYS A 78 6.14 11.59 -14.30
CA CYS A 78 5.10 10.56 -14.34
C CYS A 78 4.53 10.17 -12.95
N MET A 79 5.29 10.43 -11.88
CA MET A 79 4.95 10.11 -10.48
C MET A 79 4.99 8.62 -10.10
N ASP A 80 5.37 7.70 -10.99
CA ASP A 80 5.42 6.25 -10.70
C ASP A 80 6.31 5.93 -9.48
N CYS A 81 7.47 6.59 -9.37
CA CYS A 81 8.38 6.42 -8.24
C CYS A 81 7.77 6.83 -6.89
N VAL A 82 6.88 7.84 -6.89
CA VAL A 82 6.11 8.29 -5.72
C VAL A 82 4.94 7.35 -5.43
N VAL A 83 4.34 6.76 -6.47
CA VAL A 83 3.21 5.84 -6.34
C VAL A 83 3.64 4.47 -5.82
N GLU A 84 4.85 4.00 -6.12
CA GLU A 84 5.29 2.64 -5.73
C GLU A 84 6.14 2.60 -4.45
N CYS A 85 6.63 3.76 -3.97
CA CYS A 85 7.42 3.81 -2.75
C CYS A 85 6.64 3.32 -1.51
N PRO A 86 7.12 2.32 -0.74
CA PRO A 86 6.37 1.81 0.42
C PRO A 86 6.32 2.78 1.62
N ASP A 87 7.26 3.72 1.71
CA ASP A 87 7.54 4.49 2.93
C ASP A 87 7.35 6.01 2.77
N THR A 88 6.65 6.50 1.74
CA THR A 88 6.49 7.95 1.50
C THR A 88 7.84 8.70 1.49
N ALA A 89 8.92 8.00 1.10
CA ALA A 89 10.28 8.51 1.17
C ALA A 89 10.67 9.34 -0.06
N ILE A 90 9.83 9.33 -1.09
CA ILE A 90 10.01 10.10 -2.32
C ILE A 90 8.69 10.81 -2.61
N LEU A 91 8.79 12.11 -2.85
CA LEU A 91 7.65 13.04 -2.90
C LEU A 91 7.77 13.91 -4.14
N GLY A 92 6.63 14.27 -4.74
CA GLY A 92 6.58 15.18 -5.87
C GLY A 92 5.87 16.48 -5.51
N LYS A 93 6.32 17.61 -6.07
CA LYS A 93 5.64 18.90 -5.95
C LYS A 93 5.80 19.71 -7.23
N VAL A 94 4.74 20.44 -7.60
CA VAL A 94 4.79 21.43 -8.69
C VAL A 94 4.57 22.81 -8.09
N VAL A 95 5.42 23.78 -8.42
CA VAL A 95 5.28 25.17 -8.01
C VAL A 95 5.41 26.10 -9.21
N THR A 96 4.82 27.29 -9.15
CA THR A 96 5.06 28.30 -10.19
C THR A 96 6.46 28.90 -10.05
N PRO A 97 7.05 29.43 -11.15
CA PRO A 97 8.31 30.16 -11.09
C PRO A 97 8.34 31.27 -10.04
N GLU A 98 7.26 32.06 -9.93
CA GLU A 98 7.15 33.16 -8.97
C GLU A 98 7.19 32.64 -7.53
N THR A 99 6.45 31.56 -7.26
CA THR A 99 6.42 30.91 -5.94
C THR A 99 7.81 30.43 -5.55
N LEU A 100 8.52 29.76 -6.48
CA LEU A 100 9.87 29.28 -6.23
C LEU A 100 10.83 30.45 -5.96
N THR A 101 10.81 31.50 -6.78
CA THR A 101 11.64 32.70 -6.59
C THR A 101 11.37 33.34 -5.22
N GLN A 102 10.11 33.49 -4.82
CA GLN A 102 9.74 34.05 -3.52
C GLN A 102 10.24 33.18 -2.37
N SER A 103 10.05 31.86 -2.42
CA SER A 103 10.52 30.95 -1.38
C SER A 103 12.05 30.90 -1.29
N LEU A 104 12.77 30.93 -2.42
CA LEU A 104 14.23 31.00 -2.43
C LEU A 104 14.76 32.32 -1.86
N SER A 105 14.02 33.43 -2.02
CA SER A 105 14.43 34.74 -1.48
C SER A 105 14.53 34.78 0.05
N THR A 106 13.78 33.91 0.74
CA THR A 106 13.80 33.77 2.21
C THR A 106 15.10 33.15 2.74
N LEU A 107 15.88 32.49 1.87
CA LEU A 107 17.15 31.88 2.24
C LEU A 107 18.25 32.94 2.28
N LYS A 108 19.23 32.77 3.17
CA LYS A 108 20.35 33.72 3.31
C LYS A 108 21.52 33.38 2.40
N ASP A 109 21.82 32.08 2.24
CA ASP A 109 22.98 31.60 1.49
C ASP A 109 22.69 31.54 -0.03
N PRO A 110 23.41 32.31 -0.87
CA PRO A 110 23.26 32.24 -2.32
C PRO A 110 23.59 30.88 -2.93
N SER A 111 24.56 30.14 -2.37
CA SER A 111 24.94 28.81 -2.84
C SER A 111 23.81 27.80 -2.60
N GLU A 112 23.18 27.89 -1.43
CA GLU A 112 21.99 27.09 -1.11
C GLU A 112 20.83 27.39 -2.08
N LYS A 113 20.60 28.67 -2.43
CA LYS A 113 19.57 29.05 -3.40
C LYS A 113 19.80 28.41 -4.76
N GLU A 114 21.01 28.52 -5.29
CA GLU A 114 21.37 27.98 -6.60
C GLU A 114 21.19 26.44 -6.62
N ARG A 115 21.64 25.77 -5.55
CA ARG A 115 21.46 24.32 -5.38
C ARG A 115 19.99 23.93 -5.32
N LEU A 116 19.19 24.59 -4.48
CA LEU A 116 17.76 24.27 -4.33
C LEU A 116 16.97 24.56 -5.60
N GLN A 117 17.31 25.61 -6.34
CA GLN A 117 16.66 25.94 -7.60
C GLN A 117 16.82 24.82 -8.65
N LYS A 118 17.98 24.14 -8.69
CA LYS A 118 18.25 23.05 -9.64
C LYS A 118 17.31 21.85 -9.49
N TYR A 119 16.71 21.65 -8.31
CA TYR A 119 15.76 20.57 -8.07
C TYR A 119 14.41 20.77 -8.79
N TYR A 120 14.10 21.99 -9.22
CA TYR A 120 12.81 22.37 -9.81
C TYR A 120 12.95 22.53 -11.33
N ILE A 121 12.61 21.46 -12.05
CA ILE A 121 12.81 21.34 -13.48
C ILE A 121 11.59 21.68 -14.32
N LYS A 122 11.87 22.02 -15.58
CA LYS A 122 10.87 22.19 -16.62
C LYS A 122 10.60 20.82 -17.26
N THR A 123 9.40 20.28 -17.08
CA THR A 123 8.99 19.05 -17.76
C THR A 123 8.00 19.37 -18.88
N LYS A 124 7.89 18.48 -19.87
CA LYS A 124 6.85 18.58 -20.90
C LYS A 124 5.44 18.67 -20.30
N LYS A 125 5.20 17.92 -19.22
CA LYS A 125 3.88 17.79 -18.57
C LYS A 125 3.45 19.06 -17.84
N TYR A 126 4.30 19.63 -16.99
CA TYR A 126 3.92 20.74 -16.10
C TYR A 126 4.38 22.11 -16.61
N TYR A 127 5.42 22.15 -17.46
CA TYR A 127 5.96 23.42 -17.99
C TYR A 127 5.49 23.67 -19.43
N GLU A 128 6.02 22.91 -20.40
CA GLU A 128 5.80 23.20 -21.83
C GLU A 128 4.33 23.16 -22.23
N THR A 129 3.55 22.23 -21.67
CA THR A 129 2.11 22.10 -21.96
C THR A 129 1.34 23.34 -21.54
N TYR A 130 1.71 23.98 -20.43
CA TYR A 130 1.04 25.17 -19.89
C TYR A 130 1.53 26.44 -20.58
N GLU A 131 2.83 26.50 -20.91
CA GLU A 131 3.43 27.57 -21.71
C GLU A 131 2.77 27.65 -23.10
N LYS A 132 2.62 26.50 -23.79
CA LYS A 132 1.92 26.43 -25.09
C LYS A 132 0.45 26.84 -25.02
N LYS A 133 -0.19 26.70 -23.85
CA LYS A 133 -1.58 27.14 -23.61
C LYS A 133 -1.68 28.62 -23.23
N GLY A 134 -0.56 29.34 -23.07
CA GLY A 134 -0.55 30.72 -22.58
C GLY A 134 -0.95 30.86 -21.11
N THR A 135 -0.80 29.79 -20.33
CA THR A 135 -1.10 29.75 -18.88
C THR A 135 0.19 29.67 -18.07
N THR A 136 0.14 30.00 -16.77
CA THR A 136 1.31 29.96 -15.89
C THR A 136 1.93 28.55 -15.87
N PRO A 137 3.19 28.38 -16.30
CA PRO A 137 3.83 27.08 -16.30
C PRO A 137 4.27 26.67 -14.88
N GLY A 138 4.35 25.36 -14.64
CA GLY A 138 4.80 24.78 -13.38
C GLY A 138 6.21 24.18 -13.47
N LEU A 139 7.00 24.37 -12.42
CA LEU A 139 8.28 23.70 -12.20
C LEU A 139 8.07 22.49 -11.29
N PHE A 140 8.61 21.34 -11.69
CA PHE A 140 8.40 20.07 -11.03
C PHE A 140 9.65 19.61 -10.28
N ASN A 141 9.47 19.05 -9.09
CA ASN A 141 10.55 18.46 -8.29
C ASN A 141 10.14 17.09 -7.76
N ILE A 142 11.10 16.16 -7.78
CA ILE A 142 11.07 14.93 -6.99
C ILE A 142 12.11 15.05 -5.87
N THR A 143 11.63 14.96 -4.63
CA THR A 143 12.45 15.06 -3.42
C THR A 143 12.49 13.71 -2.72
N ILE A 144 13.65 13.33 -2.20
CA ILE A 144 13.86 12.16 -1.36
C ILE A 144 14.00 12.60 0.10
N ASP A 145 13.22 12.03 1.01
CA ASP A 145 13.42 12.14 2.46
C ASP A 145 14.39 11.03 2.91
N PRO A 146 15.66 11.37 3.21
CA PRO A 146 16.66 10.36 3.56
C PRO A 146 16.35 9.68 4.89
N THR A 147 15.52 10.28 5.75
CA THR A 147 15.13 9.71 7.04
C THR A 147 14.06 8.63 6.90
N LYS A 148 13.37 8.58 5.75
CA LYS A 148 12.33 7.58 5.45
C LYS A 148 12.80 6.57 4.40
N CYS A 149 13.75 6.95 3.56
CA CYS A 149 14.26 6.08 2.51
C CYS A 149 15.05 4.90 3.08
N LYS A 150 14.52 3.70 2.85
CA LYS A 150 15.17 2.44 3.23
C LYS A 150 16.07 1.87 2.13
N GLY A 151 16.27 2.57 1.02
CA GLY A 151 17.18 2.13 -0.05
C GLY A 151 16.71 0.92 -0.87
N CYS A 152 15.41 0.60 -0.85
CA CYS A 152 14.87 -0.60 -1.51
C CYS A 152 14.98 -0.64 -3.04
N GLY A 153 15.29 0.46 -3.73
CA GLY A 153 15.43 0.47 -5.19
C GLY A 153 14.11 0.45 -5.98
N GLU A 154 12.96 0.18 -5.38
CA GLU A 154 11.66 0.12 -6.07
C GLU A 154 11.36 1.35 -6.95
N CYS A 155 11.68 2.55 -6.45
CA CYS A 155 11.50 3.80 -7.20
C CYS A 155 12.36 3.90 -8.48
N VAL A 156 13.53 3.23 -8.49
CA VAL A 156 14.43 3.14 -9.64
C VAL A 156 13.88 2.11 -10.63
N GLU A 157 13.48 0.94 -10.14
CA GLU A 157 12.89 -0.12 -10.96
C GLU A 157 11.67 0.39 -11.76
N VAL A 158 10.75 1.10 -11.09
CA VAL A 158 9.54 1.62 -11.75
C VAL A 158 9.82 2.86 -12.62
N CYS A 159 10.98 3.51 -12.44
CA CYS A 159 11.45 4.52 -13.38
C CYS A 159 11.70 3.88 -14.75
N GLY A 160 12.30 2.69 -14.74
CA GLY A 160 12.56 1.84 -15.90
C GLY A 160 13.40 2.54 -16.95
N ASP A 161 13.03 2.38 -18.22
CA ASP A 161 13.73 2.93 -19.40
C ASP A 161 13.88 4.47 -19.41
N LYS A 162 13.21 5.17 -18.49
CA LYS A 162 13.41 6.63 -18.31
C LYS A 162 14.74 6.93 -17.66
N GLU A 163 15.25 6.03 -16.81
CA GLU A 163 16.52 6.14 -16.08
C GLU A 163 16.71 7.47 -15.35
N ALA A 164 15.62 8.07 -14.87
CA ALA A 164 15.66 9.37 -14.18
C ALA A 164 16.04 9.23 -12.71
N LEU A 165 16.14 8.02 -12.17
CA LEU A 165 16.60 7.73 -10.82
C LEU A 165 17.69 6.67 -10.89
N ILE A 166 18.73 6.85 -10.07
CA ILE A 166 19.81 5.87 -9.92
C ILE A 166 20.12 5.67 -8.43
N MET A 167 20.47 4.45 -8.03
CA MET A 167 20.97 4.20 -6.69
C MET A 167 22.44 4.61 -6.61
N VAL A 168 22.78 5.38 -5.57
CA VAL A 168 24.17 5.76 -5.26
C VAL A 168 24.48 5.48 -3.81
N LYS A 169 25.76 5.25 -3.51
CA LYS A 169 26.23 5.10 -2.13
C LYS A 169 25.97 6.39 -1.37
N LYS A 170 25.45 6.24 -0.15
CA LYS A 170 25.27 7.37 0.76
C LYS A 170 26.63 7.91 1.20
N ASP A 171 26.75 9.22 1.14
CA ASP A 171 27.77 9.98 1.84
C ASP A 171 27.14 11.19 2.53
N GLU A 172 27.89 11.83 3.43
CA GLU A 172 27.38 12.98 4.19
C GLU A 172 27.01 14.18 3.32
N THR A 173 27.65 14.33 2.15
CA THR A 173 27.28 15.38 1.21
C THR A 173 25.89 15.10 0.67
N ILE A 174 25.67 13.92 0.08
CA ILE A 174 24.37 13.50 -0.49
C ILE A 174 23.26 13.56 0.55
N LEU A 175 23.51 13.04 1.75
CA LEU A 175 22.51 13.05 2.83
C LEU A 175 22.20 14.47 3.28
N LYS A 176 23.20 15.36 3.39
CA LYS A 176 22.99 16.78 3.69
C LYS A 176 22.19 17.48 2.59
N GLU A 177 22.47 17.20 1.31
CA GLU A 177 21.70 17.80 0.21
C GLU A 177 20.24 17.36 0.23
N ALA A 178 20.01 16.05 0.40
CA ALA A 178 18.67 15.48 0.48
C ALA A 178 17.90 16.06 1.68
N ARG A 179 18.54 16.17 2.86
CA ARG A 179 17.96 16.82 4.06
C ARG A 179 17.59 18.28 3.78
N ASN A 180 18.46 19.06 3.16
CA ASN A 180 18.16 20.46 2.84
C ASN A 180 16.99 20.57 1.85
N ASN A 181 16.97 19.72 0.82
CA ASN A 181 15.91 19.72 -0.18
C ASN A 181 14.55 19.35 0.42
N ILE A 182 14.46 18.28 1.24
CA ILE A 182 13.18 17.92 1.89
C ILE A 182 12.71 18.99 2.88
N GLN A 183 13.62 19.67 3.58
CA GLN A 183 13.25 20.77 4.48
C GLN A 183 12.73 21.98 3.71
N PHE A 184 13.29 22.27 2.54
CA PHE A 184 12.76 23.30 1.65
C PHE A 184 11.39 22.90 1.07
N TYR A 185 11.25 21.67 0.58
CA TYR A 185 9.98 21.11 0.10
C TYR A 185 8.84 21.27 1.11
N LYS A 186 9.11 20.98 2.39
CA LYS A 186 8.13 21.07 3.49
C LYS A 186 7.68 22.50 3.79
N LYS A 187 8.45 23.52 3.39
CA LYS A 187 8.11 24.95 3.57
C LYS A 187 7.37 25.55 2.37
N LEU A 188 7.41 24.89 1.21
CA LEU A 188 6.69 25.34 0.02
C LEU A 188 5.18 25.15 0.19
N PRO A 189 4.35 26.01 -0.43
CA PRO A 189 2.90 25.80 -0.45
C PRO A 189 2.51 24.49 -1.15
N GLU A 190 1.24 24.13 -1.03
CA GLU A 190 0.66 22.99 -1.77
C GLU A 190 0.83 23.18 -3.28
N THR A 191 0.89 22.07 -4.02
CA THR A 191 0.83 22.08 -5.48
C THR A 191 -0.48 22.75 -5.94
N PRO A 192 -0.42 23.78 -6.81
CA PRO A 192 -1.62 24.40 -7.35
C PRO A 192 -2.55 23.39 -8.04
N LYS A 193 -3.86 23.52 -7.84
CA LYS A 193 -4.87 22.52 -8.26
C LYS A 193 -4.88 22.31 -9.77
N GLU A 194 -4.58 23.34 -10.55
CA GLU A 194 -4.48 23.29 -12.00
C GLU A 194 -3.47 22.26 -12.50
N PHE A 195 -2.42 21.96 -11.73
CA PHE A 195 -1.41 20.95 -12.09
C PHE A 195 -1.81 19.52 -11.71
N ILE A 196 -2.92 19.34 -10.99
CA ILE A 196 -3.39 18.03 -10.52
C ILE A 196 -4.46 17.53 -11.48
N ASN A 197 -4.07 16.66 -12.42
CA ASN A 197 -5.01 16.09 -13.38
C ASN A 197 -5.73 14.87 -12.79
N GLU A 198 -6.99 15.01 -12.42
CA GLU A 198 -7.79 13.92 -11.84
C GLU A 198 -7.99 12.71 -12.77
N ARG A 199 -7.75 12.85 -14.09
CA ARG A 199 -7.77 11.72 -15.03
C ARG A 199 -6.47 10.91 -15.01
N LEU A 200 -5.37 11.50 -14.54
CA LEU A 200 -4.09 10.82 -14.32
C LEU A 200 -3.98 10.54 -12.82
N LEU A 201 -4.44 9.38 -12.41
CA LEU A 201 -4.59 9.06 -10.98
C LEU A 201 -3.28 9.19 -10.20
N SER A 202 -2.11 8.99 -10.81
CA SER A 202 -0.82 9.23 -10.16
C SER A 202 -0.60 10.68 -9.69
N ASP A 203 -1.26 11.67 -10.30
CA ASP A 203 -1.17 13.08 -9.92
C ASP A 203 -1.87 13.36 -8.58
N MET A 204 -2.71 12.45 -8.08
CA MET A 204 -3.27 12.58 -6.74
C MET A 204 -2.16 12.70 -5.68
N MET A 205 -0.99 12.10 -5.94
CA MET A 205 0.16 12.13 -5.03
C MET A 205 0.83 13.52 -4.93
N LEU A 206 0.47 14.48 -5.80
CA LEU A 206 0.89 15.88 -5.67
C LEU A 206 0.06 16.66 -4.63
N ALA A 207 -1.10 16.12 -4.24
CA ALA A 207 -1.99 16.75 -3.27
C ALA A 207 -1.60 16.32 -1.84
N GLU A 208 -1.39 17.27 -0.93
CA GLU A 208 -1.03 16.96 0.46
C GLU A 208 -2.12 16.16 1.18
N ARG A 209 -3.39 16.34 0.79
CA ARG A 209 -4.52 15.54 1.29
C ARG A 209 -4.44 14.04 0.99
N SER A 210 -3.58 13.62 0.06
CA SER A 210 -3.31 12.21 -0.26
C SER A 210 -2.19 11.61 0.61
N LEU A 211 -1.41 12.43 1.31
CA LEU A 211 -0.26 11.99 2.11
C LEU A 211 -0.68 11.61 3.53
N LEU A 212 -1.55 10.60 3.66
CA LEU A 212 -2.09 10.14 4.96
C LEU A 212 -1.26 9.04 5.64
N PHE A 213 -0.16 8.64 5.00
CA PHE A 213 0.82 7.70 5.52
C PHE A 213 2.18 8.39 5.52
N THR A 214 2.77 8.62 6.70
CA THR A 214 3.93 9.51 6.84
C THR A 214 5.27 8.90 6.44
N GLY A 215 5.31 7.60 6.19
CA GLY A 215 6.57 6.86 6.15
C GLY A 215 7.12 6.58 7.54
N GLY A 216 8.31 5.98 7.62
CA GLY A 216 8.91 5.64 8.92
C GLY A 216 8.29 4.39 9.56
N ALA A 217 7.47 3.66 8.81
CA ALA A 217 6.94 2.37 9.22
C ALA A 217 8.10 1.37 9.37
N GLY A 218 8.01 0.44 10.32
CA GLY A 218 9.01 -0.60 10.54
C GLY A 218 9.00 -1.74 9.51
N SER A 219 8.46 -1.53 8.30
CA SER A 219 8.29 -2.57 7.29
C SER A 219 9.63 -2.91 6.62
N CYS A 220 9.70 -4.08 5.98
CA CYS A 220 10.85 -4.46 5.16
C CYS A 220 11.10 -3.46 4.01
N MET A 221 12.33 -3.44 3.51
CA MET A 221 12.66 -2.76 2.25
C MET A 221 11.80 -3.34 1.13
N GLY A 222 11.15 -2.48 0.33
CA GLY A 222 10.31 -2.93 -0.77
C GLY A 222 8.93 -3.46 -0.39
N CYS A 223 8.51 -3.40 0.88
CA CYS A 223 7.30 -4.08 1.35
C CYS A 223 6.03 -3.76 0.53
N GLY A 224 5.45 -4.78 -0.13
CA GLY A 224 4.23 -4.63 -0.94
C GLY A 224 2.99 -4.24 -0.14
N GLU A 225 2.86 -4.71 1.12
CA GLU A 225 1.75 -4.33 2.00
C GLU A 225 1.73 -2.81 2.28
N ALA A 226 2.90 -2.24 2.57
CA ALA A 226 3.03 -0.82 2.88
C ALA A 226 2.68 0.05 1.66
N THR A 227 3.11 -0.35 0.46
CA THR A 227 2.71 0.32 -0.80
C THR A 227 1.19 0.28 -1.00
N ALA A 228 0.56 -0.90 -0.86
CA ALA A 228 -0.89 -1.04 -1.02
C ALA A 228 -1.69 -0.18 -0.02
N ILE A 229 -1.32 -0.20 1.27
CA ILE A 229 -1.99 0.60 2.30
C ILE A 229 -1.82 2.09 2.04
N ARG A 230 -0.61 2.55 1.68
CA ARG A 230 -0.37 3.95 1.36
C ARG A 230 -1.18 4.39 0.14
N MET A 231 -1.25 3.57 -0.90
CA MET A 231 -2.06 3.88 -2.08
C MET A 231 -3.57 3.91 -1.76
N MET A 232 -4.07 2.99 -0.94
CA MET A 232 -5.47 2.99 -0.49
C MET A 232 -5.81 4.27 0.27
N LEU A 233 -4.92 4.67 1.19
CA LEU A 233 -5.05 5.92 1.93
C LEU A 233 -4.94 7.15 1.05
N ALA A 234 -4.07 7.14 0.04
CA ALA A 234 -3.94 8.24 -0.91
C ALA A 234 -5.22 8.45 -1.70
N ALA A 235 -5.79 7.40 -2.31
CA ALA A 235 -7.05 7.51 -3.05
C ALA A 235 -8.21 7.93 -2.15
N THR A 236 -8.31 7.36 -0.94
CA THR A 236 -9.37 7.71 0.01
C THR A 236 -9.23 9.15 0.50
N GLY A 237 -8.02 9.57 0.86
CA GLY A 237 -7.71 10.93 1.32
C GLY A 237 -7.90 11.99 0.23
N PHE A 238 -7.55 11.67 -1.01
CA PHE A 238 -7.71 12.56 -2.15
C PHE A 238 -9.17 12.97 -2.37
N VAL A 239 -10.08 12.00 -2.26
CA VAL A 239 -11.52 12.19 -2.52
C VAL A 239 -12.26 12.70 -1.28
N TYR A 240 -12.01 12.12 -0.11
CA TYR A 240 -12.84 12.32 1.08
C TYR A 240 -12.17 13.17 2.18
N GLY A 241 -10.85 13.36 2.11
CA GLY A 241 -10.05 14.04 3.13
C GLY A 241 -9.77 13.19 4.39
N LYS A 242 -8.76 13.61 5.15
CA LYS A 242 -8.22 12.86 6.31
C LYS A 242 -9.21 12.57 7.45
N ASN A 243 -10.23 13.43 7.62
CA ASN A 243 -11.22 13.31 8.68
C ASN A 243 -12.40 12.41 8.30
N SER A 244 -12.33 11.77 7.13
CA SER A 244 -13.42 10.98 6.56
C SER A 244 -13.14 9.50 6.47
N CYS A 245 -11.99 9.02 6.97
CA CYS A 245 -11.67 7.59 7.00
C CYS A 245 -11.04 7.13 8.31
N ALA A 246 -11.18 5.84 8.62
CA ALA A 246 -10.47 5.16 9.70
C ALA A 246 -10.14 3.72 9.31
N ILE A 247 -9.20 3.13 10.04
CA ILE A 247 -8.70 1.77 9.83
C ILE A 247 -8.94 0.91 11.07
N VAL A 248 -9.42 -0.31 10.85
CA VAL A 248 -9.45 -1.42 11.80
C VAL A 248 -8.52 -2.48 11.24
N ALA A 249 -7.44 -2.80 11.93
CA ALA A 249 -6.43 -3.75 11.47
C ALA A 249 -6.51 -5.08 12.21
N SER A 250 -6.32 -6.19 11.49
CA SER A 250 -6.06 -7.49 12.09
C SER A 250 -4.57 -7.63 12.40
N THR A 251 -4.23 -8.32 13.49
CA THR A 251 -2.83 -8.63 13.82
C THR A 251 -2.12 -9.31 12.65
N GLY A 252 -0.91 -8.83 12.32
CA GLY A 252 -0.11 -9.31 11.19
C GLY A 252 1.07 -8.38 10.92
N CYS A 253 1.70 -8.49 9.74
CA CYS A 253 2.81 -7.60 9.36
C CYS A 253 2.40 -6.13 9.45
N ASN A 254 1.24 -5.78 8.86
CA ASN A 254 0.67 -4.44 8.92
C ASN A 254 0.60 -3.82 10.32
N THR A 255 0.22 -4.57 11.35
CA THR A 255 0.19 -4.06 12.73
C THR A 255 1.59 -3.96 13.31
N VAL A 256 2.46 -4.94 13.04
CA VAL A 256 3.82 -4.92 13.60
C VAL A 256 4.62 -3.73 13.07
N TYR A 257 4.65 -3.50 11.77
CA TYR A 257 5.41 -2.36 11.25
C TYR A 257 4.75 -1.01 11.49
N ALA A 258 3.42 -0.96 11.67
CA ALA A 258 2.69 0.29 11.78
C ALA A 258 2.28 0.67 13.21
N SER A 259 2.41 -0.23 14.20
CA SER A 259 2.01 0.07 15.57
C SER A 259 2.95 -0.56 16.63
N THR A 260 4.21 -0.82 16.29
CA THR A 260 5.22 -1.10 17.32
C THR A 260 5.49 0.20 18.08
N TYR A 261 5.04 0.24 19.34
CA TYR A 261 5.15 1.40 20.21
C TYR A 261 6.61 1.91 20.27
N PRO A 262 6.85 3.24 20.16
CA PRO A 262 5.89 4.35 20.14
C PRO A 262 5.51 4.85 18.73
N TYR A 263 5.73 4.05 17.68
CA TYR A 263 5.66 4.52 16.29
C TYR A 263 4.35 4.15 15.58
N ASN A 264 3.80 5.13 14.88
CA ASN A 264 2.61 5.00 14.02
C ASN A 264 2.76 5.84 12.73
N PRO A 265 2.55 5.27 11.53
CA PRO A 265 2.61 5.99 10.25
C PRO A 265 1.29 6.60 9.79
N PHE A 266 0.17 6.30 10.45
CA PHE A 266 -1.14 6.75 10.02
C PHE A 266 -1.47 8.15 10.51
N LEU A 267 -1.99 9.00 9.61
CA LEU A 267 -2.61 10.30 9.94
C LEU A 267 -4.13 10.23 10.07
N VAL A 268 -4.67 9.01 10.13
CA VAL A 268 -6.10 8.71 10.30
C VAL A 268 -6.29 7.89 11.57
N PRO A 269 -7.49 7.88 12.18
CA PRO A 269 -7.79 6.97 13.27
C PRO A 269 -7.52 5.52 12.85
N TRP A 270 -6.77 4.81 13.67
CA TRP A 270 -6.35 3.44 13.43
C TRP A 270 -6.49 2.65 14.72
N THR A 271 -6.95 1.41 14.64
CA THR A 271 -7.02 0.50 15.78
C THR A 271 -6.70 -0.93 15.36
N ASN A 272 -6.16 -1.71 16.28
CA ASN A 272 -6.02 -3.15 16.15
C ASN A 272 -6.64 -3.79 17.40
N SER A 273 -7.57 -4.72 17.18
CA SER A 273 -8.14 -5.55 18.23
C SER A 273 -7.31 -6.84 18.36
N LEU A 274 -7.70 -7.92 17.67
CA LEU A 274 -6.98 -9.19 17.64
C LEU A 274 -6.77 -9.68 16.19
N PHE A 275 -6.28 -10.90 16.05
CA PHE A 275 -5.98 -11.51 14.75
C PHE A 275 -7.27 -11.96 14.04
N GLU A 276 -8.19 -12.55 14.80
CA GLU A 276 -9.35 -13.30 14.34
C GLU A 276 -10.64 -12.47 14.21
N ASN A 277 -10.71 -11.32 14.87
CA ASN A 277 -11.97 -10.60 15.10
C ASN A 277 -12.07 -9.27 14.33
N ASN A 278 -11.13 -8.95 13.44
CA ASN A 278 -11.07 -7.67 12.74
C ASN A 278 -12.41 -7.24 12.11
N SER A 279 -13.06 -8.14 11.37
CA SER A 279 -14.35 -7.85 10.75
C SER A 279 -15.47 -7.62 11.78
N ALA A 280 -15.46 -8.35 12.90
CA ALA A 280 -16.44 -8.16 13.97
C ALA A 280 -16.23 -6.82 14.69
N ASP A 281 -14.98 -6.44 14.94
CA ASP A 281 -14.63 -5.15 15.54
C ASP A 281 -15.04 -3.98 14.61
N ALA A 282 -14.75 -4.09 13.32
CA ALA A 282 -15.19 -3.11 12.32
C ALA A 282 -16.72 -2.96 12.27
N MET A 283 -17.47 -4.06 12.37
CA MET A 283 -18.94 -4.01 12.47
C MET A 283 -19.39 -3.28 13.74
N GLY A 284 -18.77 -3.54 14.89
CA GLY A 284 -19.06 -2.82 16.14
C GLY A 284 -18.81 -1.32 16.03
N ILE A 285 -17.67 -0.93 15.44
CA ILE A 285 -17.32 0.48 15.18
C ILE A 285 -18.34 1.10 14.22
N ARG A 286 -18.68 0.44 13.12
CA ARG A 286 -19.68 0.93 12.16
C ARG A 286 -21.05 1.12 12.82
N MET A 287 -21.48 0.19 13.66
CA MET A 287 -22.72 0.33 14.43
C MET A 287 -22.69 1.58 15.31
N ARG A 288 -21.59 1.81 16.03
CA ARG A 288 -21.42 3.01 16.87
C ARG A 288 -21.40 4.29 16.03
N TRP A 289 -20.67 4.31 14.92
CA TRP A 289 -20.58 5.45 14.00
C TRP A 289 -21.96 5.82 13.45
N ASN A 290 -22.76 4.84 13.06
CA ASN A 290 -24.11 5.07 12.58
C ASN A 290 -25.02 5.72 13.65
N GLN A 291 -24.86 5.34 14.93
CA GLN A 291 -25.61 5.95 16.05
C GLN A 291 -25.25 7.42 16.29
N ILE A 292 -23.99 7.80 16.04
CA ILE A 292 -23.50 9.18 16.24
C ILE A 292 -23.50 10.03 14.97
N GLY A 293 -24.08 9.52 13.87
CA GLY A 293 -24.25 10.26 12.62
C GLY A 293 -23.10 10.17 11.61
N PHE A 294 -22.10 9.30 11.83
CA PHE A 294 -20.91 9.14 10.97
C PHE A 294 -21.12 8.10 9.86
N LYS A 295 -22.29 8.11 9.22
CA LYS A 295 -22.65 7.13 8.18
C LYS A 295 -21.84 7.30 6.90
N ASP A 296 -21.42 8.53 6.61
CA ASP A 296 -20.65 8.93 5.42
C ASP A 296 -19.14 8.60 5.53
N LYS A 297 -18.64 8.36 6.74
CA LYS A 297 -17.23 8.08 7.01
C LYS A 297 -16.84 6.69 6.48
N LYS A 298 -15.68 6.59 5.84
CA LYS A 298 -15.13 5.38 5.23
C LYS A 298 -14.39 4.56 6.28
N LEU A 299 -14.91 3.37 6.58
CA LEU A 299 -14.28 2.44 7.52
C LEU A 299 -13.63 1.31 6.74
N TRP A 300 -12.32 1.17 6.90
CA TRP A 300 -11.53 0.12 6.27
C TRP A 300 -11.09 -0.92 7.30
N ALA A 301 -11.49 -2.16 7.09
CA ALA A 301 -10.98 -3.36 7.74
C ALA A 301 -9.78 -3.87 6.93
N ILE A 302 -8.59 -3.93 7.51
CA ILE A 302 -7.37 -4.35 6.81
C ILE A 302 -6.76 -5.58 7.48
N GLY A 303 -6.18 -6.48 6.69
CA GLY A 303 -5.52 -7.67 7.21
C GLY A 303 -4.80 -8.50 6.16
N GLY A 304 -3.83 -9.29 6.61
CA GLY A 304 -3.14 -10.24 5.76
C GLY A 304 -4.01 -11.44 5.39
N ASP A 305 -3.55 -12.27 4.46
CA ASP A 305 -4.28 -13.48 4.05
C ASP A 305 -4.52 -14.45 5.21
N GLY A 306 -3.57 -14.63 6.13
CA GLY A 306 -3.81 -15.46 7.31
C GLY A 306 -4.94 -14.99 8.22
N ALA A 307 -5.11 -13.67 8.38
CA ALA A 307 -6.22 -13.13 9.15
C ALA A 307 -7.55 -13.30 8.42
N MET A 308 -7.56 -13.00 7.12
CA MET A 308 -8.79 -12.81 6.36
C MET A 308 -9.29 -14.10 5.69
N LEU A 309 -8.40 -15.01 5.33
CA LEU A 309 -8.72 -16.25 4.62
C LEU A 309 -8.79 -17.45 5.57
N ASP A 310 -8.13 -17.39 6.73
CA ASP A 310 -8.11 -18.47 7.72
C ASP A 310 -8.88 -18.10 9.00
N ILE A 311 -8.16 -17.63 10.02
CA ILE A 311 -8.68 -17.55 11.39
C ILE A 311 -9.87 -16.59 11.53
N GLY A 312 -9.86 -15.48 10.79
CA GLY A 312 -10.92 -14.48 10.77
C GLY A 312 -11.94 -14.64 9.65
N PHE A 313 -11.84 -15.69 8.83
CA PHE A 313 -12.69 -15.85 7.65
C PHE A 313 -14.18 -15.95 7.99
N GLN A 314 -14.54 -16.60 9.12
CA GLN A 314 -15.93 -16.65 9.57
C GLN A 314 -16.48 -15.24 9.86
N SER A 315 -15.69 -14.41 10.55
CA SER A 315 -16.04 -13.02 10.86
C SER A 315 -16.13 -12.18 9.59
N LEU A 316 -15.21 -12.38 8.64
CA LEU A 316 -15.26 -11.73 7.33
C LEU A 316 -16.53 -12.10 6.57
N SER A 317 -16.83 -13.40 6.43
CA SER A 317 -18.05 -13.89 5.78
C SER A 317 -19.33 -13.32 6.42
N ARG A 318 -19.35 -13.18 7.76
CA ARG A 318 -20.44 -12.50 8.46
C ARG A 318 -20.57 -11.03 8.09
N LEU A 319 -19.46 -10.29 8.02
CA LEU A 319 -19.41 -8.89 7.59
C LEU A 319 -19.92 -8.73 6.16
N LEU A 320 -19.50 -9.59 5.24
CA LEU A 320 -19.96 -9.57 3.84
C LEU A 320 -21.47 -9.75 3.71
N THR A 321 -22.09 -10.50 4.63
CA THR A 321 -23.55 -10.70 4.68
C THR A 321 -24.27 -9.66 5.54
N SER A 322 -23.57 -8.68 6.11
CA SER A 322 -24.18 -7.71 7.04
C SER A 322 -24.89 -6.55 6.35
N GLY A 323 -24.56 -6.27 5.07
CA GLY A 323 -24.99 -5.06 4.37
C GLY A 323 -24.38 -3.77 4.92
N MET A 324 -23.47 -3.84 5.91
CA MET A 324 -22.83 -2.66 6.47
C MET A 324 -21.82 -2.07 5.48
N ASP A 325 -21.82 -0.74 5.36
CA ASP A 325 -20.85 0.00 4.53
C ASP A 325 -19.45 -0.07 5.18
N ILE A 326 -18.74 -1.18 4.98
CA ILE A 326 -17.39 -1.44 5.47
C ILE A 326 -16.57 -1.98 4.31
N LYS A 327 -15.36 -1.44 4.14
CA LYS A 327 -14.43 -1.84 3.09
C LYS A 327 -13.39 -2.75 3.68
N VAL A 328 -13.03 -3.80 2.97
CA VAL A 328 -12.04 -4.78 3.39
C VAL A 328 -10.86 -4.71 2.43
N LEU A 329 -9.65 -4.49 2.94
CA LEU A 329 -8.41 -4.57 2.18
C LEU A 329 -7.64 -5.81 2.66
N ILE A 330 -7.54 -6.82 1.80
CA ILE A 330 -6.76 -8.03 2.07
C ILE A 330 -5.39 -7.84 1.45
N LEU A 331 -4.36 -7.95 2.28
CA LEU A 331 -2.95 -7.88 1.94
C LEU A 331 -2.46 -9.32 1.72
N ASP A 332 -2.59 -9.81 0.49
CA ASP A 332 -2.42 -11.22 0.17
C ASP A 332 -0.96 -11.51 -0.17
N THR A 333 -0.18 -11.80 0.88
CA THR A 333 1.22 -12.26 0.77
C THR A 333 1.30 -13.78 0.59
N GLN A 334 0.18 -14.49 0.64
CA GLN A 334 0.10 -15.94 0.40
C GLN A 334 0.95 -16.75 1.39
N ALA A 335 1.17 -16.21 2.58
CA ALA A 335 1.91 -16.81 3.68
C ALA A 335 1.66 -15.99 4.96
N TYR A 336 1.86 -16.59 6.13
CA TYR A 336 1.83 -15.83 7.38
C TYR A 336 3.18 -15.13 7.57
N SER A 337 3.37 -14.01 6.88
CA SER A 337 4.67 -13.32 6.81
C SER A 337 5.22 -12.93 8.18
N ASN A 338 4.39 -12.39 9.06
CA ASN A 338 4.85 -11.91 10.37
C ASN A 338 5.42 -13.01 11.27
N THR A 339 4.82 -14.20 11.22
CA THR A 339 5.22 -15.34 12.06
C THR A 339 6.29 -16.21 11.40
N GLY A 340 6.88 -15.71 10.30
CA GLY A 340 8.01 -16.29 9.59
C GLY A 340 7.63 -17.32 8.53
N GLY A 341 6.52 -17.12 7.80
CA GLY A 341 6.27 -17.83 6.55
C GLY A 341 5.53 -19.15 6.67
N GLN A 342 4.56 -19.26 7.57
CA GLN A 342 3.67 -20.43 7.61
C GLN A 342 2.75 -20.44 6.38
N ALA A 343 2.42 -21.63 5.91
CA ALA A 343 1.40 -21.81 4.88
C ALA A 343 0.06 -21.23 5.36
N SER A 344 -0.60 -20.47 4.48
CA SER A 344 -1.99 -20.04 4.63
C SER A 344 -2.88 -20.78 3.64
N THR A 345 -4.21 -20.67 3.76
CA THR A 345 -5.05 -21.12 2.65
C THR A 345 -4.90 -20.26 1.39
N GLY A 346 -4.31 -19.06 1.49
CA GLY A 346 -3.89 -18.23 0.35
C GLY A 346 -2.62 -18.72 -0.36
N SER A 347 -1.80 -19.56 0.25
CA SER A 347 -0.62 -20.17 -0.37
C SER A 347 -0.98 -21.07 -1.56
N PHE A 348 -0.12 -21.10 -2.58
CA PHE A 348 -0.32 -21.94 -3.77
C PHE A 348 -0.06 -23.42 -3.50
N LEU A 349 -0.67 -24.29 -4.32
CA LEU A 349 -0.30 -25.70 -4.36
C LEU A 349 1.19 -25.83 -4.76
N GLY A 350 1.94 -26.65 -4.04
CA GLY A 350 3.37 -26.84 -4.25
C GLY A 350 4.27 -25.74 -3.68
N GLN A 351 3.71 -24.72 -3.02
CA GLN A 351 4.52 -23.68 -2.37
C GLN A 351 5.30 -24.25 -1.18
N ASP A 352 6.58 -23.91 -1.07
CA ASP A 352 7.39 -24.17 0.14
C ASP A 352 7.06 -23.11 1.19
N ALA A 353 6.64 -23.57 2.37
CA ALA A 353 6.35 -22.72 3.51
C ALA A 353 6.49 -23.54 4.81
N LYS A 354 6.55 -22.89 5.97
CA LYS A 354 6.50 -23.62 7.25
C LYS A 354 5.16 -24.33 7.36
N MET A 355 5.17 -25.53 7.95
CA MET A 355 4.05 -26.50 7.98
C MET A 355 3.75 -27.22 6.66
N SER A 356 4.34 -26.78 5.54
CA SER A 356 4.24 -27.47 4.24
C SER A 356 5.60 -27.53 3.54
N THR A 357 6.66 -27.79 4.31
CA THR A 357 8.03 -27.71 3.80
C THR A 357 8.35 -28.83 2.82
N ILE A 358 8.95 -28.49 1.68
CA ILE A 358 9.35 -29.47 0.66
C ILE A 358 10.49 -30.35 1.20
N GLY A 359 10.29 -31.66 1.11
CA GLY A 359 11.23 -32.71 1.49
C GLY A 359 10.92 -34.02 0.76
N LYS A 360 11.47 -35.14 1.25
CA LYS A 360 11.28 -36.45 0.58
C LYS A 360 9.82 -36.92 0.55
N ALA A 361 9.05 -36.64 1.61
CA ALA A 361 7.67 -37.10 1.76
C ALA A 361 6.61 -36.03 1.42
N ILE A 362 6.96 -34.74 1.55
CA ILE A 362 6.05 -33.61 1.38
C ILE A 362 6.57 -32.78 0.21
N GLN A 363 5.71 -32.48 -0.76
CA GLN A 363 6.07 -31.77 -1.99
C GLN A 363 5.55 -30.32 -1.98
N GLY A 364 5.52 -29.69 -0.81
CA GLY A 364 4.92 -28.36 -0.62
C GLY A 364 3.49 -28.45 -0.11
N LYS A 365 2.78 -27.31 -0.12
CA LYS A 365 1.34 -27.28 0.20
C LYS A 365 0.54 -28.16 -0.75
N THR A 366 -0.38 -28.96 -0.20
CA THR A 366 -1.16 -29.94 -0.98
C THR A 366 -2.52 -29.42 -1.39
N GLU A 367 -3.11 -28.52 -0.59
CA GLU A 367 -4.39 -27.91 -0.88
C GLU A 367 -4.24 -26.84 -1.97
N ARG A 368 -5.30 -26.68 -2.77
CA ARG A 368 -5.45 -25.56 -3.69
C ARG A 368 -5.49 -24.24 -2.92
N ARG A 369 -5.17 -23.15 -3.60
CA ARG A 369 -5.34 -21.81 -3.03
C ARG A 369 -6.84 -21.51 -2.86
N LYS A 370 -7.18 -20.88 -1.75
CA LYS A 370 -8.50 -20.31 -1.51
C LYS A 370 -8.64 -18.99 -2.25
N GLU A 371 -9.41 -19.01 -3.34
CA GLU A 371 -9.69 -17.83 -4.16
C GLU A 371 -10.72 -16.92 -3.47
N ILE A 372 -10.25 -16.05 -2.57
CA ILE A 372 -11.14 -15.22 -1.74
C ILE A 372 -12.02 -14.27 -2.56
N ALA A 373 -11.51 -13.75 -3.67
CA ALA A 373 -12.30 -12.91 -4.57
C ALA A 373 -13.49 -13.68 -5.14
N ASN A 374 -13.28 -14.94 -5.57
CA ASN A 374 -14.36 -15.80 -6.07
C ASN A 374 -15.42 -16.06 -5.00
N ILE A 375 -14.98 -16.36 -3.77
CA ILE A 375 -15.89 -16.59 -2.65
C ILE A 375 -16.67 -15.31 -2.30
N ALA A 376 -15.99 -14.16 -2.25
CA ALA A 376 -16.62 -12.89 -1.91
C ALA A 376 -17.68 -12.46 -2.94
N MET A 377 -17.47 -12.73 -4.23
CA MET A 377 -18.45 -12.43 -5.29
C MET A 377 -19.75 -13.23 -5.14
N MET A 378 -19.71 -14.38 -4.47
CA MET A 378 -20.89 -15.21 -4.21
C MET A 378 -21.71 -14.72 -3.01
N HIS A 379 -21.17 -13.82 -2.19
CA HIS A 379 -21.97 -13.13 -1.19
C HIS A 379 -22.92 -12.13 -1.88
N PRO A 380 -24.18 -12.00 -1.40
CA PRO A 380 -25.12 -11.06 -1.99
C PRO A 380 -24.68 -9.62 -1.75
N ASP A 381 -24.79 -8.78 -2.79
CA ASP A 381 -24.56 -7.34 -2.73
C ASP A 381 -23.20 -6.92 -2.14
N VAL A 382 -22.13 -7.62 -2.53
CA VAL A 382 -20.74 -7.27 -2.20
C VAL A 382 -19.99 -6.79 -3.44
N PHE A 383 -19.37 -5.61 -3.37
CA PHE A 383 -18.39 -5.19 -4.38
C PHE A 383 -17.07 -5.94 -4.17
N VAL A 384 -16.48 -6.49 -5.23
CA VAL A 384 -15.20 -7.20 -5.12
C VAL A 384 -14.23 -6.70 -6.18
N ALA A 385 -12.98 -6.49 -5.80
CA ALA A 385 -11.90 -6.34 -6.77
C ALA A 385 -10.67 -7.16 -6.33
N GLN A 386 -9.96 -7.71 -7.32
CA GLN A 386 -8.65 -8.31 -7.14
C GLN A 386 -7.64 -7.49 -7.95
N THR A 387 -6.58 -6.99 -7.30
CA THR A 387 -5.67 -6.02 -7.90
C THR A 387 -4.22 -6.16 -7.45
N VAL A 388 -3.31 -5.46 -8.13
CA VAL A 388 -1.91 -5.28 -7.72
C VAL A 388 -1.57 -3.80 -7.71
N SER A 389 -0.70 -3.36 -6.79
CA SER A 389 -0.29 -1.95 -6.68
C SER A 389 0.37 -1.42 -7.96
N SER A 390 1.21 -2.26 -8.59
CA SER A 390 1.98 -1.92 -9.79
C SER A 390 1.17 -1.68 -11.06
N LEU A 391 -0.13 -1.96 -11.02
CA LEU A 391 -1.11 -1.51 -12.01
C LEU A 391 -1.96 -0.41 -11.37
N SER A 392 -1.30 0.70 -11.05
CA SER A 392 -1.82 1.79 -10.22
C SER A 392 -3.20 2.31 -10.64
N ASN A 393 -3.47 2.41 -11.95
CA ASN A 393 -4.80 2.80 -12.43
C ASN A 393 -5.89 1.79 -12.07
N HIS A 394 -5.62 0.48 -12.19
CA HIS A 394 -6.59 -0.54 -11.78
C HIS A 394 -6.78 -0.51 -10.26
N PHE A 395 -5.69 -0.39 -9.50
CA PHE A 395 -5.71 -0.29 -8.05
C PHE A 395 -6.54 0.91 -7.56
N TYR A 396 -6.22 2.13 -8.01
CA TYR A 396 -6.89 3.34 -7.55
C TYR A 396 -8.36 3.36 -7.92
N ASN A 397 -8.72 2.93 -9.14
CA ASN A 397 -10.13 2.81 -9.53
C ASN A 397 -10.88 1.81 -8.65
N ALA A 398 -10.27 0.68 -8.29
CA ALA A 398 -10.88 -0.29 -7.39
C ALA A 398 -11.12 0.27 -5.98
N ILE A 399 -10.16 1.02 -5.43
CA ILE A 399 -10.32 1.69 -4.13
C ILE A 399 -11.42 2.77 -4.19
N MET A 400 -11.44 3.60 -5.24
CA MET A 400 -12.46 4.64 -5.41
C MET A 400 -13.85 4.02 -5.55
N ALA A 401 -14.01 3.00 -6.41
CA ALA A 401 -15.27 2.30 -6.61
C ALA A 401 -15.76 1.61 -5.32
N ALA A 402 -14.87 0.97 -4.55
CA ALA A 402 -15.23 0.41 -3.26
C ALA A 402 -15.71 1.48 -2.27
N ASN A 403 -15.00 2.61 -2.17
CA ASN A 403 -15.41 3.72 -1.31
C ASN A 403 -16.78 4.29 -1.70
N GLU A 404 -17.13 4.32 -2.99
CA GLU A 404 -18.42 4.78 -3.50
C GLU A 404 -19.55 3.75 -3.30
N TYR A 405 -19.24 2.47 -3.26
CA TYR A 405 -20.22 1.40 -3.10
C TYR A 405 -20.93 1.51 -1.73
N PRO A 406 -22.27 1.61 -1.64
CA PRO A 406 -22.98 1.82 -0.37
C PRO A 406 -23.23 0.49 0.37
N GLY A 407 -22.17 -0.27 0.65
CA GLY A 407 -22.25 -1.59 1.27
C GLY A 407 -20.89 -2.26 1.46
N PRO A 408 -20.85 -3.56 1.79
CA PRO A 408 -19.60 -4.29 1.94
C PRO A 408 -18.80 -4.31 0.64
N ALA A 409 -17.50 -4.06 0.73
CA ALA A 409 -16.59 -4.18 -0.41
C ALA A 409 -15.33 -4.93 -0.01
N VAL A 410 -14.80 -5.79 -0.88
CA VAL A 410 -13.55 -6.54 -0.68
C VAL A 410 -12.56 -6.19 -1.79
N ILE A 411 -11.37 -5.75 -1.39
CA ILE A 411 -10.25 -5.53 -2.27
C ILE A 411 -9.15 -6.51 -1.89
N ASN A 412 -8.95 -7.54 -2.71
CA ASN A 412 -7.85 -8.48 -2.55
C ASN A 412 -6.63 -7.99 -3.31
N VAL A 413 -5.52 -7.71 -2.63
CA VAL A 413 -4.32 -7.15 -3.24
C VAL A 413 -3.19 -8.15 -3.14
N TYR A 414 -2.59 -8.53 -4.27
CA TYR A 414 -1.30 -9.23 -4.23
C TYR A 414 -0.25 -8.28 -3.65
N THR A 415 0.35 -8.72 -2.57
CA THR A 415 1.45 -8.00 -1.93
C THR A 415 2.65 -8.91 -1.86
N SER A 416 3.71 -8.51 -2.55
CA SER A 416 5.02 -9.14 -2.46
C SER A 416 5.54 -9.13 -1.02
N CYS A 417 6.19 -10.22 -0.63
CA CYS A 417 6.89 -10.33 0.64
C CYS A 417 8.32 -10.79 0.38
N GLN A 418 9.28 -9.87 0.49
CA GLN A 418 10.70 -10.13 0.20
C GLN A 418 11.22 -11.42 0.85
N PRO A 419 11.13 -11.59 2.18
CA PRO A 419 11.67 -12.79 2.82
C PRO A 419 10.90 -14.07 2.47
N GLU A 420 9.56 -14.02 2.40
CA GLU A 420 8.75 -15.24 2.26
C GLU A 420 8.55 -15.66 0.81
N HIS A 421 8.66 -14.74 -0.14
CA HIS A 421 8.69 -15.06 -1.57
C HIS A 421 10.11 -15.36 -2.04
N GLY A 422 11.13 -14.91 -1.29
CA GLY A 422 12.53 -15.06 -1.66
C GLY A 422 12.86 -14.23 -2.90
N ILE A 423 12.49 -12.96 -2.89
CA ILE A 423 12.69 -11.98 -3.97
C ILE A 423 13.49 -10.78 -3.47
N ALA A 424 14.04 -10.00 -4.39
CA ALA A 424 14.82 -8.80 -4.08
C ALA A 424 13.94 -7.64 -3.55
N ASP A 425 14.60 -6.67 -2.88
CA ASP A 425 13.94 -5.52 -2.26
C ASP A 425 13.30 -4.56 -3.27
N ASP A 426 13.74 -4.56 -4.52
CA ASP A 426 13.26 -3.74 -5.64
C ASP A 426 12.28 -4.48 -6.57
N ALA A 427 11.88 -5.70 -6.20
CA ALA A 427 11.11 -6.57 -7.09
C ALA A 427 9.58 -6.45 -6.91
N SER A 428 9.07 -5.55 -6.08
CA SER A 428 7.64 -5.57 -5.73
C SER A 428 6.73 -5.26 -6.91
N ALA A 429 7.03 -4.21 -7.68
CA ALA A 429 6.18 -3.85 -8.80
C ALA A 429 6.28 -4.83 -9.97
N SER A 430 7.50 -5.28 -10.27
CA SER A 430 7.75 -6.26 -11.33
C SER A 430 7.06 -7.59 -11.01
N GLN A 431 7.13 -8.05 -9.75
CA GLN A 431 6.42 -9.25 -9.31
C GLN A 431 4.90 -9.10 -9.33
N GLY A 432 4.37 -7.94 -8.94
CA GLY A 432 2.94 -7.67 -9.07
C GLY A 432 2.43 -7.78 -10.52
N LYS A 433 3.21 -7.27 -11.49
CA LYS A 433 2.88 -7.40 -12.92
C LYS A 433 3.00 -8.85 -13.38
N LEU A 434 4.08 -9.53 -12.98
CA LEU A 434 4.33 -10.92 -13.34
C LEU A 434 3.22 -11.85 -12.81
N ALA A 435 2.74 -11.61 -11.58
CA ALA A 435 1.63 -12.37 -10.99
C ALA A 435 0.33 -12.26 -11.80
N VAL A 436 0.05 -11.07 -12.37
CA VAL A 436 -1.11 -10.88 -13.27
C VAL A 436 -0.89 -11.56 -14.62
N TYR A 437 0.29 -11.40 -15.20
CA TYR A 437 0.59 -11.86 -16.56
C TYR A 437 0.63 -13.39 -16.64
N SER A 438 1.11 -14.03 -15.57
CA SER A 438 1.20 -15.48 -15.39
C SER A 438 -0.09 -16.16 -14.90
N ARG A 439 -1.17 -15.40 -14.69
CA ARG A 439 -2.42 -15.87 -14.03
C ARG A 439 -2.21 -16.41 -12.60
N ALA A 440 -1.07 -16.16 -11.97
CA ALA A 440 -0.89 -16.47 -10.55
C ALA A 440 -1.90 -15.69 -9.68
N PHE A 441 -2.18 -14.44 -10.07
CA PHE A 441 -3.12 -13.54 -9.42
C PHE A 441 -3.85 -12.66 -10.45
N PRO A 442 -4.88 -13.18 -11.15
CA PRO A 442 -5.59 -12.43 -12.19
C PRO A 442 -6.36 -11.24 -11.60
N LEU A 443 -6.46 -10.16 -12.35
CA LEU A 443 -7.29 -9.01 -11.97
C LEU A 443 -8.76 -9.32 -12.17
N LEU A 444 -9.61 -8.79 -11.31
CA LEU A 444 -11.05 -8.77 -11.56
C LEU A 444 -11.71 -7.59 -10.84
N VAL A 445 -12.85 -7.18 -11.36
CA VAL A 445 -13.79 -6.29 -10.68
C VAL A 445 -15.18 -6.88 -10.83
N TYR A 446 -15.86 -7.10 -9.71
CA TYR A 446 -17.25 -7.48 -9.63
C TYR A 446 -18.04 -6.34 -8.96
N ASP A 447 -18.93 -5.72 -9.72
CA ASP A 447 -19.80 -4.65 -9.24
C ASP A 447 -21.28 -5.06 -9.33
N PRO A 448 -21.95 -5.31 -8.20
CA PRO A 448 -23.38 -5.62 -8.17
C PRO A 448 -24.28 -4.59 -8.87
N ARG A 449 -23.83 -3.32 -8.96
CA ARG A 449 -24.58 -2.22 -9.59
C ARG A 449 -24.57 -2.28 -11.12
N ALA A 450 -23.63 -3.02 -11.73
CA ALA A 450 -23.44 -3.02 -13.17
C ALA A 450 -24.49 -3.81 -13.96
N GLY A 451 -25.28 -4.67 -13.31
CA GLY A 451 -26.33 -5.42 -13.97
C GLY A 451 -26.99 -6.46 -13.07
N THR A 452 -27.71 -7.40 -13.69
CA THR A 452 -28.41 -8.50 -12.98
C THR A 452 -27.76 -9.85 -13.21
N LYS A 453 -27.00 -10.00 -14.30
CA LYS A 453 -26.31 -11.24 -14.67
C LYS A 453 -24.84 -11.21 -14.24
N MET A 454 -24.27 -12.38 -13.95
CA MET A 454 -22.85 -12.49 -13.55
C MET A 454 -21.91 -11.83 -14.58
N LYS A 455 -22.09 -12.11 -15.87
CA LYS A 455 -21.29 -11.53 -16.96
C LYS A 455 -21.38 -10.00 -17.11
N GLU A 456 -22.43 -9.39 -16.56
CA GLU A 456 -22.59 -7.93 -16.57
C GLU A 456 -21.87 -7.30 -15.37
N ARG A 457 -21.74 -8.06 -14.27
CA ARG A 457 -21.16 -7.62 -13.01
C ARG A 457 -19.66 -7.88 -12.95
N LEU A 458 -19.17 -8.97 -13.55
CA LEU A 458 -17.77 -9.38 -13.54
C LEU A 458 -17.01 -8.86 -14.77
N SER A 459 -15.95 -8.10 -14.52
CA SER A 459 -15.02 -7.60 -15.51
C SER A 459 -13.61 -8.13 -15.24
N LEU A 460 -12.98 -8.69 -16.27
CA LEU A 460 -11.56 -9.09 -16.27
C LEU A 460 -10.68 -8.06 -17.00
N ARG A 461 -11.18 -6.84 -17.21
CA ARG A 461 -10.43 -5.77 -17.89
C ARG A 461 -9.18 -5.41 -17.10
N GLY A 462 -8.06 -5.30 -17.79
CA GLY A 462 -6.75 -4.99 -17.21
C GLY A 462 -5.80 -6.18 -17.26
N ASN A 463 -6.33 -7.41 -17.34
CA ASN A 463 -5.51 -8.59 -17.64
C ASN A 463 -5.04 -8.55 -19.10
N PRO A 464 -3.76 -8.87 -19.37
CA PRO A 464 -3.29 -9.03 -20.75
C PRO A 464 -3.89 -10.30 -21.38
N ALA A 465 -4.09 -10.30 -22.70
CA ALA A 465 -4.57 -11.45 -23.47
C ALA A 465 -5.79 -12.15 -22.84
N VAL A 466 -6.85 -11.39 -22.53
CA VAL A 466 -7.97 -11.83 -21.67
C VAL A 466 -8.74 -13.07 -22.18
N LYS A 467 -8.66 -13.38 -23.47
CA LYS A 467 -9.32 -14.55 -24.09
C LYS A 467 -8.40 -15.76 -24.24
N GLU A 468 -7.12 -15.59 -23.95
CA GLU A 468 -6.11 -16.63 -24.06
C GLU A 468 -5.78 -17.20 -22.68
N ASP A 469 -5.30 -18.44 -22.67
CA ASP A 469 -4.80 -19.10 -21.45
C ASP A 469 -3.64 -18.31 -20.84
N TRP A 470 -2.65 -17.96 -21.67
CA TRP A 470 -1.41 -17.34 -21.24
C TRP A 470 -1.08 -16.08 -22.04
N TYR A 471 -0.46 -15.12 -21.37
CA TYR A 471 0.12 -13.96 -22.04
C TYR A 471 1.38 -14.36 -22.80
N LYS A 472 1.54 -13.83 -24.02
CA LYS A 472 2.79 -13.93 -24.79
C LYS A 472 3.41 -12.54 -24.89
N ASN A 473 4.66 -12.42 -24.48
CA ASN A 473 5.40 -11.17 -24.58
C ASN A 473 5.58 -10.81 -26.07
N PRO A 474 5.06 -9.66 -26.54
CA PRO A 474 5.17 -9.27 -27.95
C PRO A 474 6.61 -9.07 -28.43
N SER A 475 7.51 -8.68 -27.53
CA SER A 475 8.91 -8.39 -27.85
C SER A 475 9.77 -9.64 -27.92
N THR A 476 9.54 -10.62 -27.04
CA THR A 476 10.36 -11.86 -26.97
C THR A 476 9.67 -13.09 -27.56
N GLY A 477 8.36 -13.06 -27.74
CA GLY A 477 7.54 -14.21 -28.14
C GLY A 477 7.33 -15.25 -27.03
N GLU A 478 7.94 -15.05 -25.86
CA GLU A 478 7.90 -16.00 -24.74
C GLU A 478 6.51 -16.01 -24.09
N THR A 479 6.07 -17.21 -23.72
CA THR A 479 4.84 -17.38 -22.93
C THR A 479 5.15 -17.12 -21.46
N VAL A 480 4.32 -16.29 -20.83
CA VAL A 480 4.36 -16.00 -19.39
C VAL A 480 3.25 -16.81 -18.73
N ASP A 481 3.62 -17.95 -18.15
CA ASP A 481 2.71 -18.84 -17.43
C ASP A 481 3.05 -18.88 -15.92
N PHE A 482 2.32 -19.71 -15.17
CA PHE A 482 2.56 -19.84 -13.73
C PHE A 482 3.97 -20.37 -13.42
N ILE A 483 4.54 -21.23 -14.27
CA ILE A 483 5.91 -21.71 -14.11
C ILE A 483 6.90 -20.57 -14.31
N SER A 484 6.68 -19.65 -15.26
CA SER A 484 7.50 -18.43 -15.42
C SER A 484 7.52 -17.59 -14.15
N PHE A 485 6.39 -17.42 -13.48
CA PHE A 485 6.30 -16.73 -12.19
C PHE A 485 7.04 -17.49 -11.09
N ALA A 486 6.77 -18.79 -10.94
CA ALA A 486 7.39 -19.61 -9.91
C ALA A 486 8.92 -19.67 -10.01
N LYS A 487 9.50 -19.59 -11.21
CA LYS A 487 10.96 -19.53 -11.41
C LYS A 487 11.63 -18.31 -10.76
N THR A 488 10.87 -17.24 -10.54
CA THR A 488 11.42 -15.97 -10.01
C THR A 488 11.35 -15.86 -8.48
N GLU A 489 10.77 -16.84 -7.80
CA GLU A 489 10.52 -16.78 -6.36
C GLU A 489 11.19 -17.96 -5.62
N GLY A 490 11.97 -17.66 -4.59
CA GLY A 490 12.66 -18.65 -3.76
C GLY A 490 11.74 -19.70 -3.14
N ARG A 491 10.47 -19.37 -2.85
CA ARG A 491 9.48 -20.31 -2.29
C ARG A 491 9.04 -21.43 -3.24
N PHE A 492 9.45 -21.39 -4.51
CA PHE A 492 9.26 -22.49 -5.46
C PHE A 492 10.58 -23.11 -5.93
N SER A 493 11.73 -22.61 -5.48
CA SER A 493 13.05 -23.05 -5.96
C SER A 493 13.25 -24.58 -5.90
N LYS A 494 12.78 -25.23 -4.83
CA LYS A 494 12.87 -26.69 -4.64
C LYS A 494 11.92 -27.52 -5.53
N GLN A 495 11.04 -26.86 -6.29
CA GLN A 495 10.17 -27.50 -7.27
C GLN A 495 10.82 -27.62 -8.66
N PHE A 496 12.05 -27.15 -8.81
CA PHE A 496 12.80 -27.26 -10.05
C PHE A 496 13.97 -28.23 -9.88
N ASP A 497 14.23 -29.04 -10.90
CA ASP A 497 15.46 -29.83 -10.97
C ASP A 497 16.66 -28.96 -11.40
N LYS A 498 17.84 -29.58 -11.54
CA LYS A 498 19.08 -28.86 -11.87
C LYS A 498 19.05 -28.23 -13.26
N GLU A 499 18.23 -28.77 -14.14
CA GLU A 499 18.01 -28.33 -15.52
C GLU A 499 16.88 -27.27 -15.60
N GLY A 500 16.25 -26.91 -14.48
CA GLY A 500 15.19 -25.92 -14.40
C GLY A 500 13.82 -26.43 -14.87
N LYS A 501 13.63 -27.74 -14.94
CA LYS A 501 12.33 -28.36 -15.28
C LYS A 501 11.44 -28.42 -14.03
N PRO A 502 10.15 -28.06 -14.14
CA PRO A 502 9.23 -28.07 -13.01
C PRO A 502 8.87 -29.50 -12.59
N SER A 503 8.65 -29.68 -11.29
CA SER A 503 8.10 -30.92 -10.72
C SER A 503 6.65 -31.16 -11.19
N GLN A 504 6.17 -32.39 -11.05
CA GLN A 504 4.76 -32.71 -11.30
C GLN A 504 3.81 -31.92 -10.39
N THR A 505 4.23 -31.60 -9.16
CA THR A 505 3.43 -30.80 -8.24
C THR A 505 3.29 -29.37 -8.74
N LEU A 506 4.35 -28.77 -9.28
CA LEU A 506 4.29 -27.43 -9.83
C LEU A 506 3.48 -27.37 -11.13
N GLN A 507 3.53 -28.43 -11.96
CA GLN A 507 2.64 -28.58 -13.12
C GLN A 507 1.16 -28.62 -12.71
N LYS A 508 0.81 -29.36 -11.66
CA LYS A 508 -0.56 -29.34 -11.10
C LYS A 508 -0.98 -27.96 -10.59
N SER A 509 -0.03 -27.19 -10.05
CA SER A 509 -0.29 -25.81 -9.60
C SER A 509 -0.61 -24.91 -10.80
N GLN A 510 0.12 -25.05 -11.91
CA GLN A 510 -0.21 -24.37 -13.16
C GLN A 510 -1.59 -24.74 -13.70
N GLU A 511 -1.94 -26.03 -13.70
CA GLU A 511 -3.28 -26.51 -14.10
C GLU A 511 -4.37 -25.90 -13.22
N ASP A 512 -4.13 -25.79 -11.90
CA ASP A 512 -5.05 -25.15 -10.96
C ASP A 512 -5.24 -23.65 -11.25
N ARG A 513 -4.16 -22.92 -11.57
CA ARG A 513 -4.24 -21.51 -12.00
C ARG A 513 -5.04 -21.36 -13.28
N LEU A 514 -4.81 -22.24 -14.26
CA LEU A 514 -5.50 -22.21 -15.54
C LEU A 514 -6.99 -22.53 -15.36
N SER A 515 -7.33 -23.51 -14.51
CA SER A 515 -8.72 -23.84 -14.19
C SER A 515 -9.46 -22.67 -13.55
N ASN A 516 -8.81 -21.94 -12.63
CA ASN A 516 -9.39 -20.72 -12.07
C ASN A 516 -9.57 -19.63 -13.14
N TRP A 517 -8.62 -19.48 -14.06
CA TRP A 517 -8.73 -18.52 -15.15
C TRP A 517 -9.90 -18.82 -16.09
N HIS A 518 -10.08 -20.08 -16.49
CA HIS A 518 -11.23 -20.51 -17.31
C HIS A 518 -12.56 -20.27 -16.59
N LEU A 519 -12.65 -20.56 -15.29
CA LEU A 519 -13.83 -20.23 -14.49
C LEU A 519 -14.13 -18.73 -14.53
N LEU A 520 -13.12 -17.88 -14.34
CA LEU A 520 -13.31 -16.43 -14.41
C LEU A 520 -13.78 -15.97 -15.79
N GLN A 521 -13.22 -16.53 -16.87
CA GLN A 521 -13.64 -16.22 -18.24
C GLN A 521 -15.10 -16.64 -18.50
N GLU A 522 -15.50 -17.82 -18.05
CA GLU A 522 -16.88 -18.31 -18.13
C GLU A 522 -17.85 -17.38 -17.39
N LEU A 523 -17.53 -17.05 -16.13
CA LEU A 523 -18.35 -16.14 -15.31
C LEU A 523 -18.46 -14.74 -15.94
N ALA A 524 -17.41 -14.28 -16.61
CA ALA A 524 -17.38 -13.01 -17.35
C ALA A 524 -18.03 -13.09 -18.75
N GLY A 525 -18.43 -14.29 -19.20
CA GLY A 525 -19.04 -14.51 -20.52
C GLY A 525 -18.08 -14.29 -21.69
N LEU A 526 -16.80 -14.62 -21.51
CA LEU A 526 -15.75 -14.50 -22.54
C LEU A 526 -15.56 -15.76 -23.38
N ILE A 527 -15.93 -16.92 -22.83
CA ILE A 527 -15.87 -18.24 -23.46
C ILE A 527 -17.22 -18.94 -23.39
#